data_AF-A0A2J6XWB6-F1
#
_entry.id   AF-A0A2J6XWB6-F1
#
_cell.length_a   1.000
_cell.length_b   1.000
_cell.length_c   1.000
_cell.angle_alpha   90.00
_cell.angle_beta   90.00
_cell.angle_gamma   90.00
#
_symmetry.space_group_name_H-M   'P 1'
#
loop_
_entity.id
_entity.type
_entity.pdbx_description
1 polymer ?
#
loop_
_entity_poly.entity_id
_entity_poly.type
_entity_poly.pdbx_seq_one_letter_code
_entity_poly.pdbx_strand_id
1 'polypeptide(L)'
;MTVPNIITLIRFLIIPFYTYYLIRGYFLYSLILFIISALSDILDGYLARKLNQTSELGKILDPLSDKLIILISLIYFGSIRYFSLIGVIVFILKELIMLVVGLVFLIKKVEIISSRIFGKLATVFTSISVIMGLLRISFANIVFLIGLLFSLLAGLDYLFIYLKKLRVF
;
A
#
# COMPACT_ATOMS: atom_id res chain seq x y z
N MET A 1 -11.08 -20.83 9.49
CA MET A 1 -10.08 -19.76 9.22
C MET A 1 -8.97 -20.37 8.39
N THR A 2 -8.53 -19.73 7.32
CA THR A 2 -7.43 -20.21 6.48
C THR A 2 -6.09 -19.74 7.06
N VAL A 3 -4.99 -20.45 6.76
CA VAL A 3 -3.64 -20.05 7.21
C VAL A 3 -3.26 -18.63 6.73
N PRO A 4 -3.55 -18.22 5.48
CA PRO A 4 -3.35 -16.85 5.02
C PRO A 4 -4.05 -15.80 5.90
N ASN A 5 -5.31 -16.02 6.29
CA ASN A 5 -6.04 -15.04 7.11
C ASN A 5 -5.42 -14.82 8.49
N ILE A 6 -4.76 -15.84 9.06
CA ILE A 6 -4.05 -15.69 10.33
C ILE A 6 -2.82 -14.80 10.13
N ILE A 7 -2.10 -14.94 9.02
CA ILE A 7 -0.95 -14.11 8.68
C ILE A 7 -1.38 -12.65 8.46
N THR A 8 -2.48 -12.41 7.73
CA THR A 8 -3.05 -11.07 7.58
C THR A 8 -3.44 -10.46 8.93
N LEU A 9 -4.05 -11.24 9.83
CA LEU A 9 -4.42 -10.78 11.17
C LEU A 9 -3.19 -10.41 12.02
N ILE A 10 -2.13 -11.22 11.96
CA ILE A 10 -0.85 -10.93 12.60
C ILE A 10 -0.27 -9.62 12.03
N ARG A 11 -0.35 -9.41 10.71
CA ARG A 11 0.09 -8.15 10.08
C ARG A 11 -0.68 -6.94 10.61
N PHE A 12 -2.00 -7.06 10.73
CA PHE A 12 -2.81 -6.02 11.37
C PHE A 12 -2.37 -5.73 12.81
N LEU A 13 -2.00 -6.78 13.56
CA LEU A 13 -1.48 -6.62 14.91
C LEU A 13 -0.11 -5.94 14.94
N ILE A 14 0.72 -6.09 13.90
CA ILE A 14 2.03 -5.39 13.78
C ILE A 14 1.86 -3.88 13.66
N ILE A 15 0.81 -3.39 12.99
CA ILE A 15 0.57 -1.95 12.71
C ILE A 15 0.63 -1.06 13.97
N PRO A 16 -0.08 -1.34 15.08
CA PRO A 16 0.01 -0.50 16.29
C PRO A 16 1.41 -0.48 16.89
N PHE A 17 2.13 -1.61 16.91
CA PHE A 17 3.52 -1.64 17.40
C PHE A 17 4.45 -0.86 16.48
N TYR A 18 4.32 -1.03 15.17
CA TYR A 18 5.05 -0.26 14.17
C TYR A 18 4.85 1.25 14.39
N THR A 19 3.60 1.67 14.53
CA THR A 19 3.22 3.07 14.76
C THR A 19 3.81 3.60 16.06
N TYR A 20 3.74 2.82 17.14
CA TYR A 20 4.31 3.19 18.43
C TYR A 20 5.83 3.44 18.34
N TYR A 21 6.58 2.50 17.78
CA TYR A 21 8.03 2.64 17.63
C TYR A 21 8.40 3.79 16.70
N LEU A 22 7.63 4.00 15.63
CA LEU A 22 7.86 5.07 14.66
C LEU A 22 7.72 6.45 15.31
N ILE A 23 6.62 6.67 16.03
CA ILE A 23 6.34 7.96 16.70
C ILE A 23 7.38 8.24 17.79
N ARG A 24 7.84 7.21 18.50
CA ARG A 24 8.91 7.34 19.51
C ARG A 24 10.31 7.58 18.92
N GLY A 25 10.46 7.52 17.60
CA GLY A 25 11.75 7.69 16.91
C GLY A 25 12.64 6.44 16.95
N TYR A 26 12.10 5.29 17.36
CA TYR A 26 12.78 4.01 17.37
C TYR A 26 12.77 3.38 15.97
N PHE A 27 13.51 4.00 15.04
CA PHE A 27 13.44 3.67 13.62
C PHE A 27 13.95 2.28 13.27
N LEU A 28 14.93 1.74 14.01
CA LEU A 28 15.40 0.37 13.78
C LEU A 28 14.29 -0.66 14.04
N TYR A 29 13.57 -0.54 15.15
CA TYR A 29 12.43 -1.42 15.46
C TYR A 29 11.29 -1.25 14.44
N SER A 30 11.04 -0.01 14.02
CA SER A 30 10.06 0.30 12.98
C SER A 30 10.43 -0.35 11.64
N LEU A 31 11.72 -0.32 11.27
CA LEU A 31 12.25 -0.96 10.07
C LEU A 31 12.09 -2.48 10.13
N ILE A 32 12.44 -3.10 11.26
CA ILE A 32 12.28 -4.55 11.44
C ILE A 32 10.81 -4.94 11.28
N LEU A 33 9.89 -4.22 11.94
CA LEU A 33 8.45 -4.49 11.84
C LEU A 33 7.92 -4.25 10.42
N PHE A 34 8.39 -3.21 9.73
CA PHE A 34 8.04 -2.96 8.33
C PHE A 34 8.47 -4.11 7.42
N ILE A 35 9.71 -4.59 7.57
CA ILE A 35 10.24 -5.73 6.79
C ILE A 35 9.46 -7.00 7.10
N ILE A 36 9.20 -7.30 8.38
CA ILE A 36 8.39 -8.47 8.77
C ILE A 36 7.00 -8.39 8.15
N SER A 37 6.36 -7.22 8.19
CA SER A 37 5.06 -6.99 7.56
C SER A 37 5.09 -7.25 6.06
N ALA A 38 6.08 -6.71 5.35
CA ALA A 38 6.22 -6.87 3.90
C ALA A 38 6.55 -8.31 3.49
N LEU A 39 7.39 -9.02 4.25
CA LEU A 39 7.68 -10.44 4.00
C LEU A 39 6.47 -11.33 4.26
N SER A 40 5.64 -10.98 5.27
CA SER A 40 4.42 -11.72 5.58
C SER A 40 3.41 -11.69 4.43
N ASP A 41 3.38 -10.61 3.64
CA ASP A 41 2.53 -10.46 2.42
C ASP A 41 2.97 -11.34 1.24
N ILE A 42 4.28 -11.55 1.14
CA ILE A 42 4.78 -12.46 0.11
C ILE A 42 4.45 -13.90 0.50
N LEU A 43 4.54 -14.21 1.80
CA LEU A 43 4.31 -15.54 2.34
C LEU A 43 2.84 -15.96 2.31
N ASP A 44 1.90 -15.12 2.72
CA ASP A 44 0.48 -15.47 2.67
C ASP A 44 -0.04 -15.58 1.22
N GLY A 45 0.39 -14.70 0.31
CA GLY A 45 0.07 -14.78 -1.10
C GLY A 45 0.66 -16.02 -1.78
N TYR A 46 1.84 -16.48 -1.32
CA TYR A 46 2.42 -17.76 -1.76
C TYR A 46 1.64 -18.95 -1.19
N LEU A 47 1.33 -18.95 0.10
CA LEU A 47 0.61 -20.03 0.77
C LEU A 47 -0.83 -20.16 0.27
N ALA A 48 -1.53 -19.05 0.04
CA ALA A 48 -2.89 -19.04 -0.51
C ALA A 48 -2.95 -19.73 -1.89
N ARG A 49 -1.94 -19.47 -2.75
CA ARG A 49 -1.81 -20.12 -4.06
C ARG A 49 -1.43 -21.59 -3.93
N LYS A 50 -0.47 -21.93 -3.06
CA LYS A 50 -0.01 -23.30 -2.88
C LYS A 50 -1.07 -24.21 -2.26
N LEU A 51 -1.87 -23.68 -1.34
CA LEU A 51 -2.89 -24.43 -0.61
C LEU A 51 -4.29 -24.34 -1.24
N ASN A 52 -4.45 -23.61 -2.35
CA ASN A 52 -5.77 -23.27 -2.93
C ASN A 52 -6.76 -22.67 -1.91
N GLN A 53 -6.24 -21.97 -0.90
CA GLN A 53 -7.01 -21.39 0.20
C GLN A 53 -7.20 -19.88 0.01
N THR A 54 -7.82 -19.48 -1.10
CA THR A 54 -8.20 -18.06 -1.27
C THR A 54 -9.50 -17.78 -0.54
N SER A 55 -9.51 -16.77 0.34
CA SER A 55 -10.72 -16.35 1.06
C SER A 55 -11.17 -14.96 0.59
N GLU A 56 -12.48 -14.70 0.56
CA GLU A 56 -12.99 -13.37 0.19
C GLU A 56 -12.60 -12.31 1.21
N LEU A 57 -12.52 -12.67 2.49
CA LEU A 57 -12.07 -11.78 3.57
C LEU A 57 -10.60 -11.39 3.40
N GLY A 58 -9.72 -12.34 3.09
CA GLY A 58 -8.29 -12.08 2.83
C GLY A 58 -8.11 -11.11 1.66
N LYS A 59 -8.82 -11.34 0.55
CA LYS A 59 -8.79 -10.44 -0.63
C LYS A 59 -9.09 -8.97 -0.32
N ILE A 60 -9.85 -8.69 0.73
CA ILE A 60 -10.17 -7.32 1.17
C ILE A 60 -9.16 -6.83 2.23
N LEU A 61 -8.79 -7.70 3.17
CA LEU A 61 -7.92 -7.34 4.29
C LEU A 61 -6.46 -7.15 3.88
N ASP A 62 -5.95 -7.95 2.93
CA ASP A 62 -4.54 -7.88 2.50
C ASP A 62 -4.21 -6.49 1.92
N PRO A 63 -4.95 -5.96 0.92
CA PRO A 63 -4.67 -4.64 0.36
C PRO A 63 -4.89 -3.48 1.34
N LEU A 64 -5.73 -3.66 2.36
CA LEU A 64 -5.92 -2.67 3.42
C LEU A 64 -4.70 -2.62 4.34
N SER A 65 -4.27 -3.79 4.84
CA SER A 65 -3.13 -3.89 5.75
C SER A 65 -1.84 -3.33 5.15
N ASP A 66 -1.59 -3.62 3.86
CA ASP A 66 -0.41 -3.14 3.14
C ASP A 66 -0.37 -1.62 2.99
N LYS A 67 -1.53 -1.02 2.69
CA LYS A 67 -1.61 0.43 2.52
C LYS A 67 -1.46 1.16 3.85
N LEU A 68 -1.99 0.61 4.94
CA LEU A 68 -1.97 1.26 6.24
C LEU A 68 -0.55 1.55 6.72
N ILE A 69 0.35 0.56 6.68
CA ILE A 69 1.72 0.75 7.17
C ILE A 69 2.48 1.81 6.35
N ILE A 70 2.28 1.84 5.03
CA ILE A 70 2.85 2.86 4.14
C ILE A 70 2.24 4.23 4.45
N LEU A 71 0.91 4.34 4.55
CA LEU A 71 0.23 5.60 4.85
C LEU A 71 0.69 6.19 6.19
N ILE A 72 0.80 5.36 7.23
CA ILE A 72 1.31 5.77 8.55
C ILE A 72 2.74 6.31 8.43
N SER A 73 3.59 5.60 7.67
CA SER A 73 4.96 6.05 7.38
C SER A 73 4.99 7.41 6.71
N LEU A 74 4.20 7.58 5.64
CA LEU A 74 4.15 8.81 4.86
C LEU A 74 3.61 9.99 5.69
N ILE A 75 2.56 9.76 6.50
CA ILE A 75 2.01 10.76 7.41
C ILE A 75 3.06 11.19 8.43
N TYR A 76 3.75 10.23 9.06
CA TYR A 76 4.81 10.53 10.00
C TYR A 76 5.93 11.36 9.36
N PHE A 77 6.52 10.88 8.25
CA PHE A 77 7.62 11.57 7.58
C PHE A 77 7.20 12.91 6.96
N GLY A 78 5.96 13.04 6.52
CA GLY A 78 5.38 14.31 6.09
C GLY A 78 5.23 15.30 7.24
N SER A 79 4.80 14.84 8.43
CA SER A 79 4.61 15.70 9.62
C SER A 79 5.92 16.33 10.11
N ILE A 80 7.03 15.59 10.02
CA ILE A 80 8.38 16.08 10.35
C ILE A 80 9.10 16.73 9.17
N ARG A 81 8.40 17.00 8.05
CA ARG A 81 8.92 17.60 6.81
C ARG A 81 10.09 16.85 6.16
N TYR A 82 10.24 15.56 6.47
CA TYR A 82 11.22 14.69 5.85
C TYR A 82 10.79 14.30 4.43
N PHE A 83 9.49 14.10 4.22
CA PHE A 83 8.87 14.02 2.90
C PHE A 83 8.09 15.29 2.56
N SER A 84 7.93 15.56 1.26
CA SER A 84 7.09 16.65 0.77
C SER A 84 5.67 16.49 1.30
N LEU A 85 5.25 17.41 2.19
CA LEU A 85 3.91 17.38 2.79
C LEU A 85 2.81 17.40 1.72
N ILE A 86 2.99 18.22 0.68
CA ILE A 86 2.07 18.29 -0.47
C ILE A 86 2.04 16.94 -1.18
N GLY A 87 3.20 16.32 -1.41
CA GLY A 87 3.29 15.00 -2.04
C GLY A 87 2.56 13.92 -1.23
N VAL A 88 2.70 13.93 0.10
CA VAL A 88 2.00 13.02 1.01
C VAL A 88 0.49 13.22 0.93
N ILE A 89 0.00 14.46 0.98
CA ILE A 89 -1.43 14.77 0.86
C ILE A 89 -1.98 14.26 -0.48
N VAL A 90 -1.29 14.55 -1.59
CA VAL A 90 -1.69 14.08 -2.93
C VAL A 90 -1.72 12.55 -2.98
N PHE A 91 -0.72 11.87 -2.41
CA PHE A 91 -0.69 10.41 -2.34
C PHE A 91 -1.92 9.85 -1.61
N ILE A 92 -2.22 10.37 -0.42
CA ILE A 92 -3.35 9.93 0.42
C ILE A 92 -4.67 10.16 -0.32
N LEU A 93 -4.87 11.34 -0.91
CA LEU A 93 -6.08 11.66 -1.66
C LEU A 93 -6.28 10.71 -2.85
N LYS A 94 -5.21 10.49 -3.63
CA LYS A 94 -5.26 9.54 -4.75
C LYS A 94 -5.57 8.12 -4.27
N GLU A 95 -5.02 7.70 -3.14
CA GLU A 95 -5.24 6.35 -2.62
C GLU A 95 -6.67 6.15 -2.11
N LEU A 96 -7.24 7.19 -1.49
CA LEU A 96 -8.64 7.22 -1.09
C LEU A 96 -9.58 7.15 -2.31
N ILE A 97 -9.29 7.93 -3.36
CA ILE A 97 -10.05 7.88 -4.62
C ILE A 97 -10.01 6.46 -5.20
N MET A 98 -8.83 5.83 -5.27
CA MET A 98 -8.68 4.47 -5.78
C MET A 98 -9.45 3.44 -4.96
N LEU A 99 -9.51 3.60 -3.64
CA LEU A 99 -10.29 2.73 -2.77
C LEU A 99 -11.79 2.85 -3.07
N VAL A 100 -12.32 4.07 -3.16
CA VAL A 100 -13.73 4.32 -3.51
C VAL A 100 -14.06 3.76 -4.90
N VAL A 101 -13.21 4.03 -5.90
CA VAL A 101 -13.37 3.49 -7.26
C VAL A 101 -13.36 1.96 -7.24
N GLY A 102 -12.42 1.34 -6.52
CA GLY A 102 -12.35 -0.11 -6.37
C GLY A 102 -13.61 -0.72 -5.78
N LEU A 103 -14.18 -0.10 -4.74
CA LEU A 103 -15.45 -0.52 -4.14
C LEU A 103 -16.62 -0.43 -5.14
N VAL A 104 -16.71 0.67 -5.90
CA VAL A 104 -17.77 0.83 -6.92
C VAL A 104 -17.68 -0.26 -7.99
N PHE A 105 -16.48 -0.62 -8.42
CA PHE A 105 -16.27 -1.70 -9.41
C PHE A 105 -16.69 -3.06 -8.87
N LEU A 106 -16.36 -3.34 -7.61
CA LEU A 106 -16.76 -4.58 -6.93
C LEU A 106 -18.29 -4.70 -6.89
N ILE A 107 -18.98 -3.62 -6.50
CA ILE A 107 -20.44 -3.58 -6.44
C ILE A 107 -21.07 -3.76 -7.83
N LYS A 108 -20.50 -3.13 -8.85
CA LYS A 108 -20.99 -3.23 -10.24
C LYS A 108 -20.59 -4.53 -10.96
N LYS A 109 -19.89 -5.46 -10.28
CA LYS A 109 -19.35 -6.71 -10.87
C LYS A 109 -18.54 -6.48 -12.15
N VAL A 110 -17.91 -5.32 -12.25
CA VAL A 110 -17.07 -4.98 -13.40
C VAL A 110 -15.73 -5.65 -13.16
N GLU A 111 -15.31 -6.54 -14.07
CA GLU A 111 -13.99 -7.16 -13.96
C GLU A 111 -12.90 -6.09 -13.83
N ILE A 112 -12.21 -6.13 -12.70
CA ILE A 112 -11.12 -5.22 -12.39
C ILE A 112 -9.93 -5.72 -13.20
N ILE A 113 -9.54 -4.97 -14.23
CA ILE A 113 -8.37 -5.30 -15.04
C ILE A 113 -7.15 -5.24 -14.12
N SER A 114 -6.48 -6.38 -14.00
CA SER A 114 -5.36 -6.62 -13.11
C SER A 114 -4.26 -5.56 -13.24
N SER A 115 -3.77 -5.10 -12.09
CA SER A 115 -2.61 -4.25 -11.83
C SER A 115 -1.62 -4.13 -13.00
N ARG A 116 -1.70 -3.00 -13.72
CA ARG A 116 -0.69 -2.56 -14.69
C ARG A 116 0.66 -2.30 -14.00
N ILE A 117 1.72 -2.32 -14.80
CA ILE A 117 3.12 -2.14 -14.39
C ILE A 117 3.30 -0.90 -13.49
N PHE A 118 2.61 0.20 -13.79
CA PHE A 118 2.69 1.45 -13.01
C PHE A 118 2.25 1.30 -11.56
N GLY A 119 1.22 0.49 -11.27
CA GLY A 119 0.78 0.25 -9.89
C GLY A 119 1.84 -0.51 -9.08
N LYS A 120 2.47 -1.52 -9.69
CA LYS A 120 3.56 -2.26 -9.03
C LYS A 120 4.77 -1.38 -8.80
N LEU A 121 5.16 -0.58 -9.79
CA LEU A 121 6.26 0.38 -9.66
C LEU A 121 5.97 1.38 -8.54
N ALA A 122 4.75 1.93 -8.48
CA ALA A 122 4.35 2.84 -7.41
C ALA A 122 4.56 2.22 -6.01
N THR A 123 4.10 0.98 -5.79
CA THR A 123 4.27 0.27 -4.52
C THR A 123 5.75 0.01 -4.20
N VAL A 124 6.55 -0.39 -5.20
CA VAL A 124 7.98 -0.64 -5.00
C VAL A 124 8.72 0.64 -4.61
N PHE A 125 8.56 1.72 -5.38
CA PHE A 125 9.24 2.99 -5.10
C PHE A 125 8.79 3.59 -3.77
N THR A 126 7.50 3.54 -3.44
CA THR A 126 6.99 4.04 -2.15
C THR A 126 7.52 3.21 -0.98
N SER A 127 7.55 1.88 -1.09
CA SER A 127 8.12 1.02 -0.05
C SER A 127 9.62 1.27 0.15
N ILE A 128 10.38 1.41 -0.93
CA ILE A 128 11.80 1.77 -0.87
C ILE A 128 11.98 3.14 -0.19
N SER A 129 11.15 4.12 -0.54
CA SER A 129 11.22 5.44 0.07
C SER A 129 10.99 5.41 1.58
N VAL A 130 10.04 4.58 2.05
CA VAL A 130 9.79 4.38 3.49
C VAL A 130 10.99 3.74 4.17
N ILE A 131 11.55 2.68 3.59
CA ILE A 131 12.77 2.02 4.11
C ILE A 131 13.92 3.04 4.22
N MET A 132 14.14 3.83 3.16
CA MET A 132 15.15 4.88 3.16
C MET A 132 14.88 5.95 4.20
N GLY A 133 13.63 6.33 4.43
CA GLY A 133 13.26 7.28 5.48
C GLY A 133 13.51 6.74 6.88
N LEU A 134 13.21 5.46 7.12
CA LEU A 134 13.53 4.79 8.38
C LEU A 134 15.04 4.70 8.62
N LEU A 135 15.83 4.53 7.56
CA LEU A 135 17.30 4.57 7.58
C LEU A 135 17.88 6.00 7.55
N ARG A 136 17.03 7.03 7.51
CA ARG A 136 17.40 8.46 7.40
C ARG A 136 18.29 8.79 6.20
N ILE A 137 18.12 8.11 5.06
CA ILE A 137 18.87 8.35 3.82
C ILE A 137 18.30 9.57 3.06
N SER A 138 19.12 10.58 2.81
CA SER A 138 18.71 11.89 2.24
C SER A 138 17.90 11.83 0.93
N PHE A 139 18.11 10.80 0.10
CA PHE A 139 17.41 10.64 -1.19
C PHE A 139 15.99 10.08 -1.07
N ALA A 140 15.53 9.73 0.13
CA ALA A 140 14.23 9.09 0.36
C ALA A 140 13.05 9.91 -0.20
N ASN A 141 13.07 11.24 -0.05
CA ASN A 141 12.01 12.10 -0.57
C ASN A 141 11.95 12.10 -2.11
N ILE A 142 13.09 12.02 -2.80
CA ILE A 142 13.12 11.94 -4.27
C ILE A 142 12.52 10.61 -4.74
N VAL A 143 12.90 9.51 -4.08
CA VAL A 143 12.35 8.18 -4.36
C VAL A 143 10.84 8.14 -4.08
N PHE A 144 10.39 8.81 -3.01
CA PHE A 144 8.96 8.98 -2.70
C PHE A 144 8.24 9.72 -3.84
N LEU A 145 8.79 10.84 -4.35
CA LEU A 145 8.18 11.61 -5.44
C LEU A 145 8.11 10.80 -6.74
N ILE A 146 9.10 9.95 -7.03
CA ILE A 146 9.07 9.01 -8.16
C ILE A 146 7.94 7.99 -7.95
N GLY A 147 7.82 7.43 -6.75
CA GLY A 147 6.71 6.54 -6.39
C GLY A 147 5.34 7.20 -6.51
N LEU A 148 5.23 8.46 -6.09
CA LEU A 148 4.03 9.27 -6.26
C LEU A 148 3.68 9.48 -7.74
N LEU A 149 4.66 9.80 -8.59
CA LEU A 149 4.47 9.92 -10.04
C LEU A 149 3.88 8.64 -10.62
N PHE A 150 4.47 7.48 -10.33
CA PHE A 150 3.93 6.20 -10.78
C PHE A 150 2.54 5.90 -10.21
N SER A 151 2.28 6.29 -8.96
CA SER A 151 0.96 6.14 -8.33
C SER A 151 -0.10 6.97 -9.04
N LEU A 152 0.24 8.20 -9.46
CA LEU A 152 -0.64 9.07 -10.24
C LEU A 152 -0.88 8.51 -11.65
N LEU A 153 0.17 8.06 -12.34
CA LEU A 153 0.05 7.41 -13.65
C LEU A 153 -0.85 6.18 -13.58
N ALA A 154 -0.69 5.36 -12.53
CA ALA A 154 -1.57 4.23 -12.27
C ALA A 154 -3.02 4.69 -12.06
N GLY A 155 -3.24 5.74 -11.26
CA GLY A 155 -4.57 6.32 -11.04
C GLY A 155 -5.24 6.79 -12.32
N LEU A 156 -4.50 7.48 -13.20
CA LEU A 156 -4.99 7.92 -14.50
C LEU A 156 -5.35 6.73 -15.40
N ASP A 157 -4.49 5.72 -15.47
CA ASP A 157 -4.75 4.49 -16.23
C ASP A 157 -6.06 3.81 -15.81
N TYR A 158 -6.31 3.73 -14.50
CA TYR A 158 -7.57 3.20 -13.96
C TYR A 158 -8.77 4.08 -14.31
N LEU A 159 -8.63 5.40 -14.27
CA LEU A 159 -9.69 6.34 -14.62
C LEU A 159 -10.06 6.26 -16.10
N PHE A 160 -9.08 6.11 -17.01
CA PHE A 160 -9.34 5.89 -18.44
C PHE A 160 -10.12 4.60 -18.69
N ILE A 161 -9.80 3.52 -17.98
CA ILE A 161 -10.55 2.26 -18.05
C ILE A 161 -11.99 2.46 -17.58
N TYR A 162 -12.19 3.20 -16.48
CA TYR A 162 -13.52 3.51 -15.97
C TYR A 162 -14.38 4.26 -16.99
N LEU A 163 -13.84 5.32 -17.60
CA LEU A 163 -14.53 6.10 -18.63
C LEU A 163 -14.86 5.25 -19.86
N LYS A 164 -13.95 4.36 -20.28
CA LYS A 164 -14.19 3.46 -21.41
C LYS A 164 -15.31 2.46 -21.13
N LYS A 165 -15.40 1.90 -19.93
CA LYS A 165 -16.46 0.96 -19.56
C LYS A 165 -17.82 1.63 -19.36
N LEU A 166 -17.85 2.88 -18.89
CA LEU A 166 -19.09 3.68 -18.79
C LEU A 166 -19.72 3.97 -20.14
N ARG A 167 -18.93 4.18 -21.20
CA ARG A 167 -19.42 4.49 -22.55
C ARG A 167 -20.04 3.28 -23.28
N VAL A 168 -19.93 2.08 -22.69
CA VAL A 168 -20.47 0.82 -23.26
C VAL A 168 -21.87 0.49 -22.69
N PHE A 169 -22.34 1.25 -21.70
CA PHE A 169 -23.72 1.24 -21.20
C PHE A 169 -24.48 2.45 -21.75
#